data_AF-A0A4Q9V0C7-F1
#
_entry.id   AF-A0A4Q9V0C7-F1
#
_cell.length_a   1.000
_cell.length_b   1.000
_cell.length_c   1.000
_cell.angle_alpha   90.00
_cell.angle_beta   90.00
_cell.angle_gamma   90.00
#
_symmetry.space_group_name_H-M   'P 1'
#
loop_
_entity.id
_entity.type
_entity.pdbx_description
1 polymer ?
#
loop_
_entity_poly.entity_id
_entity_poly.type
_entity_poly.pdbx_seq_one_letter_code
_entity_poly.pdbx_strand_id
1 'polypeptide(L)'
;MKEKEFPREPDGEKAAWSWEGERFTPNYERRLETIFEAVRACGWEPVIGHQGTEDGEAVLAYQGSKESDWTYLFQIENPAVQDEVDAAIADGSLETYIRYLLNE
;
A
#
# COMPACT_ATOMS: atom_id res chain seq x y z
N MET A 1 -2.98 16.56 -1.91
CA MET A 1 -3.76 15.40 -1.42
C MET A 1 -3.74 15.45 0.11
N LYS A 2 -4.83 15.10 0.81
CA LYS A 2 -4.81 15.08 2.28
C LYS A 2 -3.91 13.93 2.72
N GLU A 3 -3.04 14.19 3.69
CA GLU A 3 -2.30 13.17 4.41
C GLU A 3 -3.30 12.17 5.00
N LYS A 4 -3.19 10.88 4.64
CA LYS A 4 -4.00 9.83 5.27
C LYS A 4 -3.39 9.52 6.63
N GLU A 5 -4.18 9.68 7.68
CA GLU A 5 -3.85 9.21 9.03
C GLU A 5 -4.16 7.71 9.13
N PHE A 6 -3.25 6.95 9.72
CA PHE A 6 -3.44 5.53 10.02
C PHE A 6 -3.62 5.34 11.54
N PRO A 7 -4.40 4.33 11.99
CA PRO A 7 -5.24 3.47 11.16
C PRO A 7 -6.44 4.23 10.59
N ARG A 8 -6.89 3.83 9.39
CA ARG A 8 -8.07 4.44 8.75
C ARG A 8 -9.36 3.93 9.39
N GLU A 9 -10.39 4.77 9.39
CA GLU A 9 -11.75 4.33 9.73
C GLU A 9 -12.34 3.48 8.58
N PRO A 10 -13.13 2.44 8.88
CA PRO A 10 -13.84 1.66 7.86
C PRO A 10 -14.72 2.55 6.98
N ASP A 11 -14.65 2.36 5.67
CA ASP A 11 -15.38 3.16 4.69
C ASP A 11 -16.73 2.56 4.26
N GLY A 12 -17.06 1.36 4.75
CA GLY A 12 -18.30 0.64 4.44
C GLY A 12 -18.27 -0.14 3.12
N GLU A 13 -17.15 -0.10 2.39
CA GLU A 13 -16.96 -0.88 1.18
C GLU A 13 -16.59 -2.34 1.50
N LYS A 14 -16.81 -3.24 0.53
CA LYS A 14 -16.45 -4.65 0.70
C LYS A 14 -14.94 -4.88 0.57
N ALA A 15 -14.47 -5.96 1.19
CA ALA A 15 -13.15 -6.52 0.92
C ALA A 15 -13.22 -7.43 -0.31
N ALA A 16 -12.20 -7.38 -1.16
CA ALA A 16 -12.16 -8.14 -2.42
C ALA A 16 -11.93 -9.65 -2.19
N TRP A 17 -11.08 -10.01 -1.22
CA TRP A 17 -10.59 -11.38 -1.06
C TRP A 17 -11.23 -12.17 0.10
N SER A 18 -12.03 -11.50 0.97
CA SER A 18 -12.76 -12.11 2.10
C SER A 18 -11.92 -13.10 2.93
N TRP A 19 -10.84 -12.61 3.57
CA TRP A 19 -9.88 -13.41 4.34
C TRP A 19 -9.48 -12.72 5.66
N GLU A 20 -8.65 -13.35 6.51
CA GLU A 20 -8.34 -12.82 7.86
C GLU A 20 -7.54 -11.50 7.87
N GLY A 21 -6.73 -11.24 6.84
CA GLY A 21 -5.98 -9.98 6.67
C GLY A 21 -6.73 -8.93 5.87
N GLU A 22 -8.06 -8.85 6.04
CA GLU A 22 -8.90 -7.88 5.34
C GLU A 22 -8.59 -6.43 5.71
N ARG A 23 -9.12 -5.52 4.87
CA ARG A 23 -9.00 -4.07 5.05
C ARG A 23 -9.46 -3.65 6.45
N PHE A 24 -8.85 -2.60 6.98
CA PHE A 24 -9.17 -2.04 8.29
C PHE A 24 -8.90 -2.96 9.50
N THR A 25 -8.37 -4.16 9.30
CA THR A 25 -7.81 -4.93 10.41
C THR A 25 -6.53 -4.25 10.94
N PRO A 26 -6.19 -4.39 12.24
CA PRO A 26 -5.01 -3.73 12.80
C PRO A 26 -3.69 -4.07 12.09
N ASN A 27 -3.54 -5.30 11.62
CA ASN A 27 -2.33 -5.72 10.89
C ASN A 27 -2.29 -5.12 9.48
N TYR A 28 -3.44 -5.06 8.79
CA TYR A 28 -3.54 -4.47 7.47
C TYR A 28 -3.21 -2.97 7.48
N GLU A 29 -3.77 -2.23 8.43
CA GLU A 29 -3.51 -0.78 8.54
C GLU A 29 -2.07 -0.49 8.94
N ARG A 30 -1.46 -1.29 9.83
CA ARG A 30 -0.03 -1.17 10.17
C ARG A 30 0.87 -1.45 8.98
N ARG A 31 0.54 -2.45 8.16
CA ARG A 31 1.27 -2.77 6.93
C ARG A 31 1.21 -1.59 5.97
N LEU A 32 0.01 -1.05 5.75
CA LEU A 32 -0.18 0.13 4.90
C LEU A 32 0.61 1.35 5.39
N GLU A 33 0.56 1.64 6.70
CA GLU A 33 1.34 2.72 7.30
C GLU A 33 2.84 2.55 7.04
N THR A 34 3.36 1.34 7.26
CA THR A 34 4.77 1.01 7.02
C THR A 34 5.17 1.18 5.55
N ILE A 35 4.32 0.73 4.62
CA ILE A 35 4.53 0.96 3.18
C ILE A 35 4.54 2.46 2.87
N PHE A 36 3.57 3.21 3.39
CA PHE A 36 3.45 4.65 3.14
C PHE A 36 4.69 5.41 3.60
N GLU A 37 5.20 5.11 4.80
CA GLU A 37 6.44 5.67 5.31
C GLU A 37 7.63 5.33 4.41
N ALA A 38 7.76 4.07 3.98
CA ALA A 38 8.84 3.63 3.10
C ALA A 38 8.80 4.29 1.70
N VAL A 39 7.61 4.46 1.11
CA VAL A 39 7.44 5.19 -0.17
C VAL A 39 7.84 6.66 -0.01
N ARG A 40 7.43 7.30 1.09
CA ARG A 40 7.84 8.70 1.39
C ARG A 40 9.35 8.83 1.60
N ALA A 41 9.98 7.86 2.27
CA ALA A 41 11.44 7.79 2.41
C ALA A 41 12.17 7.62 1.06
N CYS A 42 11.49 7.06 0.05
CA CYS A 42 11.98 7.01 -1.33
C CYS A 42 11.82 8.34 -2.09
N GLY A 43 11.15 9.34 -1.51
CA GLY A 43 10.89 10.64 -2.15
C GLY A 43 9.66 10.66 -3.06
N TRP A 44 8.75 9.69 -2.90
CA TRP A 44 7.50 9.57 -3.66
C TRP A 44 6.29 9.77 -2.73
N GLU A 45 5.15 10.15 -3.31
CA GLU A 45 3.90 10.30 -2.55
C GLU A 45 3.04 9.03 -2.69
N PRO A 46 2.78 8.28 -1.59
CA PRO A 46 1.92 7.10 -1.63
C PRO A 46 0.43 7.45 -1.66
N VAL A 47 -0.35 6.69 -2.42
CA VAL A 47 -1.81 6.82 -2.53
C VAL A 47 -2.44 5.42 -2.52
N ILE A 48 -3.64 5.31 -1.94
CA ILE A 48 -4.44 4.08 -2.03
C ILE A 48 -5.38 4.22 -3.23
N GLY A 49 -5.22 3.35 -4.23
CA GLY A 49 -6.11 3.21 -5.36
C GLY A 49 -7.09 2.04 -5.19
N HIS A 50 -8.09 1.97 -6.06
CA HIS A 50 -8.99 0.81 -6.21
C HIS A 50 -9.76 0.40 -4.94
N GLN A 51 -10.05 1.36 -4.06
CA GLN A 51 -10.83 1.10 -2.85
C GLN A 51 -12.24 0.59 -3.21
N GLY A 52 -12.65 -0.54 -2.61
CA GLY A 52 -13.99 -1.13 -2.81
C GLY A 52 -14.22 -1.79 -4.17
N THR A 53 -13.19 -1.95 -5.01
CA THR A 53 -13.32 -2.66 -6.28
C THR A 53 -13.23 -4.18 -6.08
N GLU A 54 -13.61 -4.95 -7.10
CA GLU A 54 -13.47 -6.42 -7.11
C GLU A 54 -12.00 -6.87 -7.06
N ASP A 55 -11.09 -6.04 -7.58
CA ASP A 55 -9.65 -6.30 -7.55
C ASP A 55 -9.01 -5.93 -6.20
N GLY A 56 -9.68 -5.10 -5.38
CA GLY A 56 -9.19 -4.65 -4.08
C GLY A 56 -8.18 -3.49 -4.14
N GLU A 57 -7.89 -2.94 -2.96
CA GLU A 57 -6.99 -1.80 -2.77
C GLU A 57 -5.59 -2.09 -3.30
N ALA A 58 -4.99 -1.05 -3.87
CA ALA A 58 -3.60 -1.03 -4.26
C ALA A 58 -2.86 0.17 -3.70
N VAL A 59 -1.57 0.00 -3.43
CA VAL A 59 -0.66 1.13 -3.16
C VAL A 59 -0.07 1.61 -4.48
N LEU A 60 -0.28 2.88 -4.77
CA LEU A 60 0.31 3.61 -5.88
C LEU A 60 1.32 4.62 -5.32
N ALA A 61 2.33 4.97 -6.10
CA ALA A 61 3.30 6.00 -5.76
C ALA A 61 3.38 7.04 -6.88
N TYR A 62 3.38 8.33 -6.52
CA TYR A 62 3.49 9.45 -7.47
C TYR A 62 4.80 10.20 -7.32
N GLN A 63 5.41 10.60 -8.45
CA GLN A 63 6.61 11.44 -8.45
C GLN A 63 6.27 12.90 -8.77
N GLY A 64 6.44 13.78 -7.78
CA GLY A 64 6.21 15.21 -7.94
C GLY A 64 4.73 15.58 -8.08
N SER A 65 4.45 16.78 -8.61
CA SER A 65 3.10 17.35 -8.67
C SER A 65 2.30 16.97 -9.92
N LYS A 66 2.79 16.04 -10.74
CA LYS A 66 2.13 15.64 -12.00
C LYS A 66 1.43 14.30 -11.80
N GLU A 67 0.13 14.27 -12.03
CA GLU A 67 -0.68 13.03 -11.97
C GLU A 67 -0.24 11.95 -12.98
N SER A 68 0.56 12.31 -13.99
CA SER A 68 1.01 11.41 -15.06
C SER A 68 2.23 10.56 -14.71
N ASP A 69 2.92 10.83 -13.60
CA ASP A 69 4.14 10.13 -13.20
C ASP A 69 3.84 9.30 -11.94
N TRP A 70 3.35 8.07 -12.16
CA TRP A 70 2.92 7.17 -11.10
C TRP A 70 3.31 5.73 -11.38
N THR A 71 3.51 4.98 -10.30
CA THR A 71 3.88 3.56 -10.33
C THR A 71 2.90 2.76 -9.47
N TYR A 72 2.47 1.62 -9.98
CA TYR A 72 1.73 0.62 -9.21
C TYR A 72 2.72 -0.18 -8.36
N LEU A 73 2.57 -0.21 -7.04
CA LEU A 73 3.49 -0.94 -6.16
C LEU A 73 2.92 -2.29 -5.74
N PHE A 74 1.79 -2.29 -5.03
CA PHE A 74 1.28 -3.49 -4.37
C PHE A 74 -0.23 -3.59 -4.50
N GLN A 75 -0.76 -4.73 -4.94
CA GLN A 75 -2.17 -5.08 -4.79
C GLN A 75 -2.41 -5.52 -3.34
N ILE A 76 -2.48 -4.56 -2.42
CA ILE A 76 -2.29 -4.84 -0.99
C ILE A 76 -3.44 -5.63 -0.33
N GLU A 77 -4.62 -5.73 -0.97
CA GLU A 77 -5.66 -6.66 -0.52
C GLU A 77 -5.39 -8.12 -0.86
N ASN A 78 -4.53 -8.41 -1.83
CA ASN A 78 -4.20 -9.77 -2.24
C ASN A 78 -3.38 -10.48 -1.14
N PRO A 79 -3.84 -11.62 -0.60
CA PRO A 79 -3.14 -12.33 0.47
C PRO A 79 -1.68 -12.66 0.14
N ALA A 80 -1.39 -13.08 -1.09
CA ALA A 80 -0.02 -13.43 -1.49
C ALA A 80 0.90 -12.19 -1.48
N VAL A 81 0.38 -11.04 -1.90
CA VAL A 81 1.14 -9.77 -1.85
C VAL A 81 1.33 -9.33 -0.40
N GLN A 82 0.34 -9.55 0.48
CA GLN A 82 0.51 -9.27 1.91
C GLN A 82 1.63 -10.11 2.52
N ASP A 83 1.69 -11.41 2.20
CA ASP A 83 2.75 -12.30 2.67
C ASP A 83 4.15 -11.85 2.19
N GLU A 84 4.28 -11.45 0.93
CA GLU A 84 5.53 -10.94 0.35
C GLU A 84 5.97 -9.63 1.03
N VAL A 85 5.04 -8.69 1.24
CA VAL A 85 5.33 -7.43 1.91
C VAL A 85 5.67 -7.66 3.39
N ASP A 86 4.97 -8.55 4.08
CA ASP A 86 5.26 -8.88 5.48
C ASP A 86 6.64 -9.50 5.64
N ALA A 87 7.06 -10.34 4.70
CA ALA A 87 8.42 -10.87 4.66
C ALA A 87 9.45 -9.74 4.49
N ALA A 88 9.22 -8.80 3.57
CA ALA A 88 10.10 -7.65 3.35
C ALA A 88 10.13 -6.66 4.53
N ILE A 89 9.03 -6.55 5.29
CA ILE A 89 9.00 -5.79 6.54
C ILE A 89 9.83 -6.51 7.61
N ALA A 90 9.62 -7.81 7.77
CA ALA A 90 10.26 -8.61 8.82
C ALA A 90 11.78 -8.70 8.65
N ASP A 91 12.29 -8.74 7.42
CA ASP A 91 13.73 -8.77 7.12
C ASP A 91 14.37 -7.38 6.99
N GLY A 92 13.57 -6.31 7.05
CA GLY A 92 14.02 -4.93 6.93
C GLY A 92 14.36 -4.49 5.50
N SER A 93 13.94 -5.24 4.47
CA SER A 93 14.26 -4.95 3.06
C SER A 93 13.20 -4.13 2.32
N LEU A 94 12.05 -3.82 2.93
CA LEU A 94 10.92 -3.15 2.27
C LEU A 94 11.31 -1.89 1.49
N GLU A 95 12.12 -0.99 2.05
CA GLU A 95 12.55 0.23 1.33
C GLU A 95 13.37 -0.12 0.08
N THR A 96 14.28 -1.08 0.17
CA THR A 96 15.10 -1.53 -0.97
C THR A 96 14.22 -2.16 -2.04
N TYR A 97 13.22 -2.94 -1.64
CA TYR A 97 12.26 -3.51 -2.56
C TYR A 97 11.42 -2.44 -3.27
N ILE A 98 10.92 -1.44 -2.54
CA ILE A 98 10.19 -0.30 -3.14
C ILE A 98 11.10 0.48 -4.10
N ARG A 99 12.35 0.76 -3.72
CA ARG A 99 13.31 1.43 -4.63
C ARG A 99 13.53 0.63 -5.90
N TYR A 100 13.56 -0.69 -5.83
CA TYR A 100 13.65 -1.53 -7.03
C TYR A 100 12.42 -1.32 -7.93
N LEU A 101 11.20 -1.42 -7.37
CA LEU A 101 9.96 -1.21 -8.11
C LEU A 101 9.80 0.20 -8.70
N LEU A 102 10.43 1.22 -8.10
CA LEU A 102 10.37 2.60 -8.56
C LEU A 102 11.43 2.97 -9.62
N ASN A 103 12.48 2.15 -9.80
CA ASN A 103 13.59 2.42 -10.72
C ASN A 103 13.61 1.50 -11.96
N GLU A 104 12.56 0.69 -12.15
CA GLU A 104 12.32 -0.05 -13.40
C GLU A 104 11.59 0.80 -14.45
#